data_AF-A0A444CQD5-F1
#
_entry.id   AF-A0A444CQD5-F1
#
_cell.length_a   1.000
_cell.length_b   1.000
_cell.length_c   1.000
_cell.angle_alpha   90.00
_cell.angle_beta   90.00
_cell.angle_gamma   90.00
#
_symmetry.space_group_name_H-M   'P 1'
#
loop_
_entity.id
_entity.type
_entity.pdbx_description
1 polymer ?
#
loop_
_entity_poly.entity_id
_entity_poly.type
_entity_poly.pdbx_seq_one_letter_code
_entity_poly.pdbx_strand_id
1 'polypeptide(L)'
;SLEEKAQRALKCPCVADLRKGPCGVQFSEAFVCFIKSIAEEKGSDCVNPFIALQNCIKANPDAFTKDILDEEKEPEDEKVQDYKIIPPSWSREPRPKN
;
A
#
# COMPACT_ATOMS: atom_id res chain seq x y z
N SER A 1 -18.18 11.83 -9.33
CA SER A 1 -17.89 10.45 -9.79
C SER A 1 -16.83 9.78 -8.91
N LEU A 2 -16.78 8.45 -8.85
CA LEU A 2 -15.70 7.69 -8.20
C LEU A 2 -14.34 8.00 -8.85
N GLU A 3 -14.33 8.23 -10.17
CA GLU A 3 -13.14 8.63 -10.90
C GLU A 3 -12.56 9.96 -10.38
N GLU A 4 -13.40 10.98 -10.20
CA GLU A 4 -12.95 12.28 -9.68
C GLU A 4 -12.40 12.18 -8.26
N LYS A 5 -12.99 11.33 -7.41
CA LYS A 5 -12.48 11.08 -6.06
C LYS A 5 -11.11 10.40 -6.10
N ALA A 6 -10.94 9.39 -6.96
CA ALA A 6 -9.67 8.70 -7.13
C ALA A 6 -8.58 9.64 -7.68
N GLN A 7 -8.91 10.44 -8.69
CA GLN A 7 -7.99 11.44 -9.25
C GLN A 7 -7.61 12.52 -8.22
N ARG A 8 -8.57 12.98 -7.40
CA ARG A 8 -8.29 13.94 -6.32
C ARG A 8 -7.38 13.33 -5.25
N ALA A 9 -7.66 12.10 -4.84
CA ALA A 9 -6.84 11.39 -3.86
C ALA A 9 -5.41 11.17 -4.38
N LEU A 10 -5.28 10.74 -5.65
CA LEU A 10 -3.98 10.53 -6.30
C LEU A 10 -3.18 11.82 -6.39
N LYS A 11 -3.84 12.98 -6.58
CA LYS A 11 -3.20 14.31 -6.65
C LYS A 11 -2.86 14.91 -5.28
N CYS A 12 -3.23 14.28 -4.18
CA CYS A 12 -2.93 14.79 -2.85
C CYS A 12 -1.42 14.84 -2.62
N PRO A 13 -0.86 15.95 -2.10
CA PRO A 13 0.57 16.05 -1.77
C PRO A 13 1.08 14.92 -0.87
N CYS A 14 0.21 14.40 0.01
CA CYS A 14 0.55 13.31 0.94
C CYS A 14 1.02 12.02 0.26
N VAL A 15 0.59 11.76 -0.99
CA VAL A 15 0.99 10.56 -1.76
C VAL A 15 1.89 10.92 -2.95
N ALA A 16 2.38 12.16 -3.02
CA ALA A 16 3.15 12.64 -4.17
C ALA A 16 4.48 11.89 -4.33
N ASP A 17 5.14 11.55 -3.22
CA ASP A 17 6.44 10.88 -3.27
C ASP A 17 6.30 9.41 -3.68
N LEU A 18 5.23 8.75 -3.23
CA LEU A 18 4.89 7.39 -3.63
C LEU A 18 4.65 7.25 -5.15
N ARG A 19 4.21 8.33 -5.81
CA ARG A 19 3.96 8.36 -7.25
C ARG A 19 5.18 8.67 -8.11
N LYS A 20 6.21 9.29 -7.53
CA LYS A 20 7.39 9.78 -8.28
C LYS A 20 8.53 8.74 -8.36
N GLY A 21 8.47 7.69 -7.54
CA GLY A 21 9.47 6.62 -7.50
C GLY A 21 9.35 5.59 -8.63
N PRO A 22 10.30 4.62 -8.70
CA PRO A 22 10.33 3.57 -9.72
C PRO A 22 9.11 2.64 -9.71
N CYS A 23 8.39 2.57 -8.58
CA CYS A 23 7.13 1.83 -8.44
C CYS A 23 5.88 2.71 -8.46
N GLY A 24 6.01 3.98 -8.86
CA GLY A 24 4.93 4.96 -8.79
C GLY A 24 3.75 4.68 -9.71
N VAL A 25 3.97 3.97 -10.82
CA VAL A 25 2.91 3.55 -11.75
C VAL A 25 2.03 2.49 -11.09
N GLN A 26 2.64 1.43 -10.56
CA GLN A 26 1.95 0.34 -9.86
C GLN A 26 1.24 0.87 -8.62
N PHE A 27 1.86 1.81 -7.90
CA PHE A 27 1.22 2.50 -6.78
C PHE A 27 -0.03 3.24 -7.23
N SER A 28 0.06 4.05 -8.28
CA SER A 28 -1.06 4.84 -8.78
C SER A 28 -2.23 3.95 -9.23
N GLU A 29 -1.95 2.85 -9.91
CA GLU A 29 -2.96 1.88 -10.37
C GLU A 29 -3.65 1.17 -9.20
N ALA A 30 -2.89 0.66 -8.24
CA ALA A 30 -3.43 0.01 -7.05
C ALA A 30 -4.25 0.99 -6.19
N PHE A 31 -3.74 2.21 -6.01
CA PHE A 31 -4.40 3.24 -5.22
C PHE A 31 -5.71 3.74 -5.86
N VAL A 32 -5.71 3.98 -7.18
CA VAL A 32 -6.94 4.35 -7.91
C VAL A 32 -7.95 3.21 -7.87
N CYS A 33 -7.51 1.95 -8.03
CA CYS A 33 -8.39 0.80 -7.90
C CYS A 33 -9.04 0.76 -6.51
N PHE A 34 -8.24 0.90 -5.44
CA PHE A 34 -8.73 0.87 -4.06
C PHE A 34 -9.79 1.96 -3.78
N ILE A 35 -9.56 3.20 -4.24
CA ILE A 35 -10.53 4.29 -4.05
C ILE A 35 -11.84 4.04 -4.83
N LYS A 36 -11.76 3.36 -5.97
CA LYS A 36 -12.92 3.05 -6.83
C LYS A 36 -13.64 1.77 -6.42
N SER A 37 -12.99 0.87 -5.69
CA SER A 37 -13.55 -0.40 -5.26
C SER A 37 -14.90 -0.19 -4.56
N ILE A 38 -15.90 -0.98 -4.92
CA ILE A 38 -17.22 -1.01 -4.27
C ILE A 38 -17.51 -2.35 -3.61
N ALA A 39 -16.50 -3.23 -3.55
CA ALA A 39 -16.62 -4.52 -2.88
C ALA A 39 -16.89 -4.34 -1.37
N GLU A 40 -17.54 -5.34 -0.78
CA GLU A 40 -17.85 -5.38 0.67
C GLU A 40 -16.56 -5.23 1.49
N GLU A 41 -15.55 -6.02 1.15
CA GLU A 41 -14.17 -5.81 1.59
C GLU A 41 -13.47 -4.91 0.56
N LYS A 42 -13.32 -3.62 0.89
CA LYS A 42 -12.70 -2.62 0.00
C LYS A 42 -11.35 -3.10 -0.52
N GLY A 43 -11.18 -3.08 -1.84
CA GLY A 43 -9.94 -3.46 -2.51
C GLY A 43 -9.75 -4.96 -2.71
N SER A 44 -10.70 -5.81 -2.29
CA SER A 44 -10.67 -7.25 -2.59
C SER A 44 -10.72 -7.56 -4.10
N ASP A 45 -11.29 -6.65 -4.89
CA ASP A 45 -11.29 -6.65 -6.36
C ASP A 45 -10.01 -6.08 -6.98
N CYS A 46 -9.09 -5.54 -6.17
CA CYS A 46 -7.88 -4.84 -6.60
C CYS A 46 -6.59 -5.61 -6.30
N VAL A 47 -6.68 -6.90 -5.96
CA VAL A 47 -5.53 -7.72 -5.51
C VAL A 47 -4.40 -7.72 -6.55
N ASN A 48 -4.72 -7.85 -7.84
CA ASN A 48 -3.70 -7.90 -8.90
C ASN A 48 -2.83 -6.62 -8.98
N PRO A 49 -3.42 -5.40 -9.03
CA PRO A 49 -2.64 -4.16 -8.89
C PRO A 49 -1.73 -4.12 -7.65
N PHE A 50 -2.21 -4.58 -6.48
CA PHE A 50 -1.40 -4.60 -5.26
C PHE A 50 -0.25 -5.62 -5.33
N ILE A 51 -0.46 -6.77 -5.96
CA ILE A 51 0.63 -7.74 -6.23
C ILE A 51 1.68 -7.13 -7.15
N ALA A 52 1.26 -6.41 -8.20
CA ALA A 52 2.20 -5.74 -9.11
C ALA A 52 3.05 -4.69 -8.37
N LEU A 53 2.43 -3.92 -7.47
CA LEU A 53 3.14 -2.98 -6.61
C LEU A 53 4.12 -3.70 -5.68
N GLN A 54 3.69 -4.76 -4.99
CA GLN A 54 4.56 -5.53 -4.08
C GLN A 54 5.76 -6.12 -4.83
N ASN A 55 5.55 -6.67 -6.02
CA ASN A 55 6.62 -7.21 -6.84
C ASN A 55 7.61 -6.13 -7.26
N CYS A 56 7.12 -4.93 -7.59
CA CYS A 56 7.99 -3.80 -7.90
C CYS A 56 8.86 -3.40 -6.71
N ILE A 57 8.28 -3.30 -5.50
CA ILE A 57 9.02 -2.96 -4.28
C ILE A 57 10.11 -3.99 -3.98
N LYS A 58 9.77 -5.27 -4.08
CA LYS A 58 10.74 -6.36 -3.88
C LYS A 58 11.91 -6.28 -4.86
N ALA A 59 11.66 -5.85 -6.09
CA ALA A 59 12.70 -5.66 -7.11
C ALA A 59 13.50 -4.36 -6.95
N ASN A 60 12.97 -3.36 -6.23
CA ASN A 60 13.55 -2.04 -6.06
C ASN A 60 13.52 -1.67 -4.56
N PRO A 61 14.45 -2.19 -3.74
CA PRO A 61 14.45 -1.96 -2.29
C PRO A 61 14.68 -0.48 -1.91
N ASP A 62 15.12 0.35 -2.85
CA ASP A 62 15.27 1.81 -2.74
C ASP A 62 14.11 2.60 -3.35
N ALA A 63 13.04 1.92 -3.80
CA ALA A 63 11.89 2.56 -4.46
C ALA A 63 11.14 3.56 -3.59
N PHE A 64 11.18 3.35 -2.28
CA PHE A 64 10.57 4.21 -1.28
C PHE A 64 11.63 4.58 -0.25
N THR A 65 11.50 5.77 0.34
CA THR A 65 12.43 6.23 1.37
C THR A 65 12.40 5.28 2.56
N LYS A 66 13.53 5.16 3.27
CA LYS A 66 13.62 4.34 4.47
C LYS A 66 12.62 4.77 5.54
N ASP A 67 12.24 6.04 5.60
CA ASP A 67 11.15 6.54 6.45
C ASP A 67 9.79 5.84 6.19
N ILE A 68 9.61 5.23 5.01
CA ILE A 68 8.43 4.46 4.61
C ILE A 68 8.67 2.95 4.69
N LEU A 69 9.92 2.50 4.63
CA LEU A 69 10.33 1.08 4.57
C LEU A 69 10.97 0.54 5.86
N ASP A 70 11.26 1.37 6.87
CA ASP A 70 11.95 0.98 8.12
C ASP A 70 11.03 0.14 9.03
N GLU A 71 10.78 -1.11 8.62
CA GLU A 71 10.30 -2.20 9.47
C GLU A 71 11.34 -3.33 9.61
N GLU A 72 12.61 -3.15 9.18
CA GLU A 72 13.67 -4.16 9.32
C GLU A 72 14.76 -3.84 10.37
N LYS A 73 14.52 -2.88 11.28
CA LYS A 73 15.34 -2.70 12.49
C LYS A 73 14.49 -2.33 13.72
N GLU A 74 14.24 -3.29 14.60
CA GLU A 74 13.82 -3.01 15.98
C GLU A 74 14.99 -2.41 16.80
N PRO A 75 14.75 -1.73 17.94
CA PRO A 75 13.73 -0.72 18.22
C PRO A 75 14.37 0.55 18.85
N GLU A 76 13.90 1.76 18.53
CA GLU A 76 14.12 2.94 19.39
C GLU A 76 12.99 3.96 19.19
N ASP A 77 12.02 3.89 20.12
CA ASP A 77 11.13 4.94 20.63
C ASP A 77 10.83 6.17 19.73
N GLU A 78 9.86 6.04 18.81
CA GLU A 78 9.03 7.18 18.39
C GLU A 78 7.57 6.73 18.19
N LYS A 79 6.63 7.57 18.63
CA LYS A 79 5.18 7.30 18.72
C LYS A 79 4.58 6.66 17.46
N VAL A 80 4.42 5.34 17.48
CA VAL A 80 3.51 4.59 16.61
C VAL A 80 2.08 5.04 16.94
N GLN A 81 1.43 5.76 16.02
CA GLN A 81 -0.03 5.84 16.08
C GLN A 81 -0.54 4.43 15.81
N ASP A 82 -1.36 3.89 16.72
CA ASP A 82 -1.98 2.57 16.59
C ASP A 82 -3.03 2.58 15.46
N TYR A 83 -2.56 2.65 14.21
CA TYR A 83 -3.37 2.25 13.08
C TYR A 83 -3.34 0.73 13.04
N LYS A 84 -4.40 0.10 13.57
CA LYS A 84 -4.60 -1.34 13.48
C LYS A 84 -4.77 -1.74 12.01
N ILE A 85 -3.67 -2.05 11.34
CA ILE A 85 -3.66 -2.62 9.99
C ILE A 85 -4.28 -4.02 10.14
N ILE A 86 -5.53 -4.18 9.68
CA ILE A 86 -6.18 -5.49 9.63
C ILE A 86 -5.81 -6.11 8.28
N PRO A 87 -4.88 -7.08 8.23
CA PRO A 87 -4.56 -7.76 6.98
C PRO A 87 -5.81 -8.50 6.50
N PRO A 88 -6.10 -8.43 5.19
CA PRO A 88 -7.22 -9.15 4.62
C PRO A 88 -7.00 -10.65 4.81
N SER A 89 -8.09 -11.41 4.85
CA SER A 89 -8.07 -12.83 5.25
C SER A 89 -7.11 -13.70 4.43
N TRP A 90 -6.90 -13.34 3.16
CA TRP A 90 -6.02 -14.03 2.21
C TRP A 90 -4.53 -13.71 2.38
N SER A 91 -4.15 -12.61 3.06
CA SER A 91 -2.75 -12.25 3.32
C SER A 91 -2.24 -12.77 4.66
N ARG A 92 -3.09 -13.38 5.49
CA ARG A 92 -2.68 -13.91 6.79
C ARG A 92 -1.93 -15.22 6.58
N GLU A 93 -0.68 -15.27 7.03
CA GLU A 93 0.07 -16.53 7.05
C GLU A 93 -0.64 -17.56 7.97
N PRO A 94 -0.67 -18.85 7.58
CA PRO A 94 -1.12 -19.90 8.48
C PRO A 94 -0.24 -19.91 9.73
N ARG A 95 -0.83 -19.69 10.91
CA ARG A 95 -0.08 -19.81 12.17
C ARG A 95 0.43 -21.24 12.32
N PRO A 96 1.73 -21.46 12.62
CA PRO A 96 2.24 -22.79 12.91
C PRO A 96 1.49 -23.34 14.13
N LYS A 97 0.94 -24.55 14.00
CA LYS A 97 0.31 -25.28 15.10
C LYS A 97 1.44 -25.85 15.97
N ASN A 98 1.66 -25.27 17.15
CA ASN A 98 2.37 -25.96 18.24
C ASN A 98 1.43 -26.97 18.90
#